data_AF-A0A9E1XHG4-F1
#
_entry.id   AF-A0A9E1XHG4-F1
#
_cell.length_a   1.000
_cell.length_b   1.000
_cell.length_c   1.000
_cell.angle_alpha   90.00
_cell.angle_beta   90.00
_cell.angle_gamma   90.00
#
_symmetry.space_group_name_H-M   'P 1'
#
loop_
_entity.id
_entity.type
_entity.pdbx_description
1 polymer ?
#
loop_
_entity_poly.entity_id
_entity_poly.type
_entity_poly.pdbx_seq_one_letter_code
_entity_poly.pdbx_strand_id
1 'polypeptide(L)'
;MRIRKDKRGKEMTVSEDNRPDVASNNWAESPVAATMNSELGGRIDAAIDALPEGLKVVVILRDVQGLSNQEAADTLDVSLSALKARLHRGRIALRDSLESYVAELSKAN
;
A
#
# COMPACT_ATOMS: atom_id res chain seq x y z
N MET A 1 47.14 -11.50 -31.92
CA MET A 1 45.96 -11.70 -31.03
C MET A 1 45.91 -10.46 -30.14
N ARG A 2 44.91 -9.57 -30.08
CA ARG A 2 43.44 -9.62 -30.23
C ARG A 2 42.99 -8.24 -30.75
N ILE A 3 42.31 -8.17 -31.90
CA ILE A 3 40.84 -8.03 -32.09
C ILE A 3 40.38 -6.56 -31.99
N ARG A 4 39.60 -6.20 -33.01
CA ARG A 4 39.26 -4.85 -33.48
C ARG A 4 38.26 -4.13 -32.56
N LYS A 5 38.38 -2.80 -32.55
CA LYS A 5 37.49 -1.82 -31.93
C LYS A 5 36.04 -2.04 -32.40
N ASP A 6 35.15 -1.94 -31.44
CA ASP A 6 33.83 -2.54 -31.41
C ASP A 6 32.86 -2.03 -32.49
N LYS A 7 31.95 -2.94 -32.86
CA LYS A 7 30.99 -2.83 -33.95
C LYS A 7 29.73 -2.11 -33.46
N ARG A 8 29.33 -1.10 -34.24
CA ARG A 8 27.97 -0.58 -34.43
C ARG A 8 26.85 -1.56 -34.03
N GLY A 9 25.94 -1.12 -33.17
CA GLY A 9 24.63 -1.73 -32.91
C GLY A 9 23.70 -0.70 -32.26
N LYS A 10 23.10 0.17 -33.07
CA LYS A 10 21.65 0.19 -33.35
C LYS A 10 20.83 0.73 -32.17
N GLU A 11 20.62 2.05 -32.19
CA GLU A 11 19.49 2.69 -31.50
C GLU A 11 18.19 1.99 -31.95
N MET A 12 17.57 1.27 -31.02
CA MET A 12 16.17 0.90 -31.14
C MET A 12 15.36 2.07 -30.62
N THR A 13 14.83 2.84 -31.56
CA THR A 13 13.62 3.63 -31.35
C THR A 13 12.50 2.65 -31.02
N VAL A 14 12.18 2.50 -29.74
CA VAL A 14 10.97 1.78 -29.34
C VAL A 14 9.82 2.72 -29.63
N SER A 15 9.09 2.40 -30.69
CA SER A 15 7.89 3.10 -31.12
C SER A 15 6.95 3.33 -29.95
N GLU A 16 6.45 4.56 -29.88
CA GLU A 16 5.38 5.03 -29.01
C GLU A 16 4.16 4.10 -29.16
N ASP A 17 4.03 3.14 -28.25
CA ASP A 17 2.86 2.26 -28.18
C ASP A 17 1.72 3.06 -27.58
N ASN A 18 0.79 3.43 -28.46
CA ASN A 18 -0.46 4.14 -28.24
C ASN A 18 -1.32 3.37 -27.23
N ARG A 19 -1.05 3.55 -25.93
CA ARG A 19 -1.92 3.08 -24.86
C ARG A 19 -3.29 3.75 -25.04
N PRO A 20 -4.40 2.99 -25.08
CA PRO A 20 -5.71 3.61 -25.11
C PRO A 20 -5.84 4.55 -23.91
N ASP A 21 -6.22 5.80 -24.20
CA ASP A 21 -6.77 6.75 -23.24
C ASP A 21 -7.92 6.04 -22.50
N VAL A 22 -7.58 5.42 -21.37
CA VAL A 22 -8.53 5.06 -20.35
C VAL A 22 -9.02 6.38 -19.80
N ALA A 23 -10.07 6.88 -20.45
CA ALA A 23 -10.82 8.06 -20.07
C ALA A 23 -10.81 8.14 -18.55
N SER A 24 -10.14 9.17 -18.05
CA SER A 24 -10.03 9.48 -16.62
C SER A 24 -11.43 9.47 -16.05
N ASN A 25 -11.83 8.34 -15.47
CA ASN A 25 -13.11 8.22 -14.82
C ASN A 25 -12.95 9.09 -13.57
N ASN A 26 -13.47 10.32 -13.65
CA ASN A 26 -13.28 11.35 -12.63
C ASN A 26 -14.09 11.08 -11.35
N TRP A 27 -14.40 9.80 -11.10
CA TRP A 27 -15.13 9.32 -9.93
C TRP A 27 -14.39 9.72 -8.63
N ALA A 28 -13.06 9.83 -8.70
CA ALA A 28 -12.21 10.29 -7.59
C ALA A 28 -12.39 11.79 -7.24
N GLU A 29 -12.92 12.61 -8.15
CA GLU A 29 -13.15 14.07 -7.95
C GLU A 29 -14.61 14.42 -7.59
N SER A 30 -15.50 13.42 -7.49
CA SER A 30 -16.89 13.68 -7.05
C SER A 30 -16.93 14.08 -5.57
N PRO A 31 -17.68 15.12 -5.17
CA PRO A 31 -17.87 15.48 -3.76
C PRO A 31 -18.39 14.32 -2.90
N VAL A 32 -19.18 13.43 -3.49
CA VAL A 32 -19.69 12.21 -2.84
C VAL A 32 -18.56 11.23 -2.57
N ALA A 33 -17.69 11.01 -3.56
CA ALA A 33 -16.53 10.13 -3.40
C ALA A 33 -15.52 10.68 -2.39
N ALA A 34 -15.29 11.99 -2.38
CA ALA A 34 -14.42 12.65 -1.40
C ALA A 34 -14.95 12.50 0.04
N THR A 35 -16.27 12.62 0.23
CA THR A 35 -16.92 12.42 1.53
C THR A 35 -16.80 10.97 2.00
N MET A 36 -17.13 10.01 1.12
CA MET A 36 -17.00 8.57 1.41
C MET A 36 -15.56 8.17 1.74
N ASN A 37 -14.58 8.73 1.02
CA ASN A 37 -13.17 8.43 1.25
C ASN A 37 -12.68 9.00 2.59
N SER A 38 -13.15 10.19 2.97
CA SER A 38 -12.86 10.79 4.28
C SER A 38 -13.47 9.97 5.43
N GLU A 39 -14.70 9.48 5.25
CA GLU A 39 -15.39 8.61 6.21
C GLU A 39 -14.68 7.27 6.38
N LEU A 40 -14.23 6.66 5.28
CA LEU A 40 -13.41 5.44 5.29
C LEU A 40 -12.07 5.69 5.99
N GLY A 41 -11.39 6.81 5.69
CA GLY A 41 -10.13 7.19 6.33
C GLY A 41 -10.26 7.29 7.84
N GLY A 42 -11.27 8.02 8.34
CA GLY A 42 -11.50 8.14 9.78
C GLY A 42 -11.80 6.81 10.48
N ARG A 43 -12.47 5.86 9.79
CA ARG A 43 -12.67 4.51 10.34
C ARG A 43 -11.38 3.68 10.37
N ILE A 44 -10.54 3.79 9.35
CA ILE A 44 -9.23 3.15 9.33
C ILE A 44 -8.38 3.67 10.48
N ASP A 45 -8.33 4.99 10.68
CA ASP A 45 -7.58 5.62 11.77
C ASP A 45 -8.08 5.12 13.13
N ALA A 46 -9.40 5.09 13.35
CA ALA A 46 -9.98 4.55 14.57
C ALA A 46 -9.66 3.06 14.79
N ALA A 47 -9.67 2.25 13.72
CA ALA A 47 -9.32 0.85 13.80
C ALA A 47 -7.84 0.63 14.13
N ILE A 48 -6.94 1.45 13.56
CA ILE A 48 -5.51 1.46 13.90
C ILE A 48 -5.34 1.86 15.37
N ASP A 49 -6.07 2.87 15.83
CA ASP A 49 -5.98 3.36 17.21
C ASP A 49 -6.47 2.35 18.26
N ALA A 50 -7.42 1.50 17.90
CA ALA A 50 -7.92 0.42 18.75
C ALA A 50 -6.94 -0.77 18.86
N LEU A 51 -5.91 -0.85 18.02
CA LEU A 51 -4.93 -1.94 18.09
C LEU A 51 -4.09 -1.84 19.38
N PRO A 52 -3.70 -2.99 19.98
CA PRO A 52 -2.68 -3.02 21.00
C PRO A 52 -1.39 -2.34 20.51
N GLU A 53 -0.75 -1.58 21.39
CA GLU A 53 0.39 -0.69 21.06
C GLU A 53 1.49 -1.40 20.22
N GLY A 54 1.87 -2.61 20.62
CA GLY A 54 2.90 -3.37 19.91
C GLY A 54 2.52 -3.84 18.49
N LEU A 55 1.23 -3.90 18.17
CA LEU A 55 0.74 -4.16 16.80
C LEU A 55 0.57 -2.85 16.04
N LYS A 56 0.01 -1.83 16.69
CA LYS A 56 -0.21 -0.48 16.13
C LYS A 56 1.07 0.10 15.55
N VAL A 57 2.16 0.12 16.33
CA VAL A 57 3.42 0.72 15.91
C VAL A 57 3.99 0.02 14.68
N VAL A 58 3.93 -1.31 14.63
CA VAL A 58 4.43 -2.08 13.47
C VAL A 58 3.62 -1.80 12.21
N VAL A 59 2.29 -1.70 12.34
CA VAL A 59 1.39 -1.34 11.23
C VAL A 59 1.66 0.08 10.74
N ILE A 60 1.81 1.05 11.64
CA ILE A 60 2.07 2.46 11.26
C ILE A 60 3.38 2.56 10.47
N LEU A 61 4.47 1.97 10.98
CA LEU A 61 5.77 2.04 10.30
C LEU A 61 5.71 1.39 8.91
N ARG A 62 5.00 0.27 8.76
CA ARG A 62 4.96 -0.51 7.51
C ARG A 62 3.95 -0.05 6.50
N ASP A 63 2.71 0.17 6.94
CA ASP A 63 1.55 0.32 6.08
C ASP A 63 1.17 1.80 5.90
N VAL A 64 1.55 2.68 6.86
CA VAL A 64 1.31 4.13 6.76
C VAL A 64 2.57 4.89 6.33
N GLN A 65 3.71 4.62 6.97
CA GLN A 65 4.97 5.33 6.68
C GLN A 65 5.81 4.65 5.58
N GLY A 66 5.48 3.41 5.20
CA GLY A 66 6.10 2.72 4.07
C GLY A 66 7.53 2.20 4.29
N LEU A 67 8.00 2.07 5.55
CA LEU A 67 9.32 1.53 5.84
C LEU A 67 9.45 0.09 5.34
N SER A 68 10.67 -0.38 5.06
CA SER A 68 10.94 -1.80 4.83
C SER A 68 10.75 -2.62 6.12
N ASN A 69 10.54 -3.93 6.00
CA ASN A 69 10.39 -4.80 7.17
C ASN A 69 11.67 -4.83 8.02
N GLN A 70 12.83 -4.64 7.37
CA GLN A 70 14.12 -4.60 8.03
C GLN A 70 14.28 -3.28 8.80
N GLU A 71 14.06 -2.13 8.15
CA GLU A 71 14.14 -0.81 8.81
C GLU A 71 13.19 -0.70 10.00
N ALA A 72 11.95 -1.19 9.85
CA ALA A 72 10.98 -1.18 10.96
C ALA A 72 11.39 -2.13 12.10
N ALA A 73 12.09 -3.23 11.81
CA ALA A 73 12.55 -4.17 12.82
C ALA A 73 13.74 -3.57 13.61
N ASP A 74 14.66 -2.95 12.89
CA ASP A 74 15.82 -2.27 13.45
C ASP A 74 15.39 -1.04 14.28
N THR A 75 14.39 -0.28 13.81
CA THR A 75 13.82 0.88 14.54
C THR A 75 13.19 0.49 15.88
N LEU A 76 12.58 -0.70 15.94
CA LEU A 76 11.89 -1.20 17.13
C LEU A 76 12.76 -2.13 18.00
N ASP A 77 14.03 -2.32 17.61
CA ASP A 77 14.97 -3.25 18.26
C ASP A 77 14.38 -4.66 18.46
N VAL A 78 13.76 -5.20 17.42
CA VAL A 78 13.18 -6.56 17.42
C VAL A 78 13.64 -7.38 16.22
N SER A 79 13.56 -8.70 16.33
CA SER A 79 13.86 -9.57 15.20
C SER A 79 12.86 -9.38 14.05
N LEU A 80 13.35 -9.53 12.82
CA LEU A 80 12.51 -9.51 11.61
C LEU A 80 11.35 -10.51 11.67
N SER A 81 11.57 -11.67 12.31
CA SER A 81 10.54 -12.69 12.52
C SER A 81 9.43 -12.20 13.47
N ALA A 82 9.82 -11.59 14.59
CA ALA A 82 8.86 -11.01 15.53
C ALA A 82 8.06 -9.87 14.90
N LEU A 83 8.70 -9.01 14.09
CA LEU A 83 8.03 -7.96 13.35
C LEU A 83 6.99 -8.52 12.37
N LYS A 84 7.37 -9.50 11.54
CA LYS A 84 6.45 -10.14 10.59
C LYS A 84 5.24 -10.76 11.29
N ALA A 85 5.45 -11.43 12.42
CA ALA A 85 4.36 -12.00 13.22
C ALA A 85 3.42 -10.93 13.79
N ARG A 86 3.97 -9.81 14.29
CA ARG A 86 3.18 -8.67 14.77
C ARG A 86 2.40 -8.01 13.63
N LEU A 87 3.03 -7.77 12.49
CA LEU A 87 2.40 -7.17 11.31
C LEU A 87 1.24 -8.03 10.80
N HIS A 88 1.44 -9.35 10.72
CA HIS A 88 0.38 -10.27 10.31
C HIS A 88 -0.83 -10.21 11.25
N ARG A 89 -0.60 -10.26 12.58
CA ARG A 89 -1.68 -10.13 13.56
C ARG A 89 -2.36 -8.77 13.53
N GLY A 90 -1.60 -7.68 13.36
CA GLY A 90 -2.15 -6.34 13.21
C GLY A 90 -3.09 -6.23 12.00
N ARG A 91 -2.68 -6.76 10.84
CA ARG A 91 -3.51 -6.75 9.63
C ARG A 91 -4.76 -7.63 9.75
N ILE A 92 -4.66 -8.77 10.45
CA ILE A 92 -5.84 -9.59 10.77
C ILE A 92 -6.81 -8.78 11.62
N ALA A 93 -6.34 -8.17 12.71
CA ALA A 93 -7.19 -7.38 13.59
C ALA A 93 -7.84 -6.19 12.88
N LEU A 94 -7.11 -5.50 12.00
CA LEU A 94 -7.67 -4.44 11.17
C LEU A 94 -8.74 -4.94 10.22
N ARG A 95 -8.49 -6.05 9.52
CA ARG A 95 -9.47 -6.64 8.61
C ARG A 95 -10.74 -7.01 9.36
N ASP A 96 -10.61 -7.70 10.49
CA ASP A 96 -11.74 -8.16 11.29
C ASP A 96 -12.53 -6.94 11.84
N SER A 97 -11.85 -5.85 12.20
CA SER A 97 -12.50 -4.60 12.65
C SER A 97 -13.21 -3.84 11.52
N LEU A 98 -12.77 -3.99 10.27
CA LEU A 98 -13.31 -3.26 9.12
C LEU A 98 -14.28 -4.11 8.28
N GLU A 99 -14.38 -5.42 8.55
CA GLU A 99 -15.19 -6.37 7.80
C GLU A 99 -16.67 -5.96 7.75
N SER A 100 -17.23 -5.54 8.89
CA SER A 100 -18.63 -5.08 8.96
C SER A 100 -18.88 -3.86 8.09
N TYR A 101 -17.92 -2.92 8.05
CA TYR A 101 -18.04 -1.71 7.25
C TYR A 101 -17.97 -1.99 5.75
N VAL A 102 -17.04 -2.84 5.33
CA VAL A 102 -16.94 -3.26 3.92
C VAL A 102 -18.21 -4.01 3.50
N ALA A 103 -18.79 -4.83 4.38
CA ALA A 103 -20.05 -5.52 4.12
C ALA A 103 -21.25 -4.55 3.99
N GLU A 104 -21.26 -3.43 4.73
CA GLU A 104 -22.28 -2.38 4.59
C GLU A 104 -22.12 -1.61 3.26
N LEU A 105 -20.90 -1.24 2.89
CA LEU A 105 -20.62 -0.59 1.60
C LEU A 105 -21.02 -1.47 0.41
N SER A 106 -20.75 -2.78 0.49
CA SER A 106 -21.12 -3.72 -0.57
C SER A 106 -22.63 -3.93 -0.74
N LYS A 107 -23.45 -3.59 0.27
CA LYS A 107 -24.92 -3.67 0.20
C LYS A 107 -25.56 -2.37 -0.31
N ALA A 108 -24.84 -1.26 -0.20
CA ALA A 108 -25.31 0.07 -0.58
C ALA A 108 -25.08 0.40 -2.08
N ASN A 109 -24.43 -0.50 -2.82
CA ASN A 109 -24.09 -0.38 -4.24
C ASN A 109 -24.70 -1.54 -5.04
#